data_AF-A0A1U7NH71-F1
#
_entry.id   AF-A0A1U7NH71-F1
#
_cell.length_a   1.000
_cell.length_b   1.000
_cell.length_c   1.000
_cell.angle_alpha   90.00
_cell.angle_beta   90.00
_cell.angle_gamma   90.00
#
_symmetry.space_group_name_H-M   'P 1'
#
loop_
_entity.id
_entity.type
_entity.pdbx_description
1 polymer ?
#
loop_
_entity_poly.entity_id
_entity_poly.type
_entity_poly.pdbx_seq_one_letter_code
_entity_poly.pdbx_strand_id
1 'polypeptide(L)'
;MKVVVSSLNEEDAFSIQKELSSFLPGLGYSPCRAEPSLNDAIEFLASGTCDEVQKDFLIHTLNNDFDHDEDDTEFWAYGFNTRMFNPLVYYLSMDFS
;
A
#
# COMPACT_ATOMS: atom_id res chain seq x y z
N MET A 1 6.45 3.13 -0.65
CA MET A 1 5.25 2.29 -0.83
C MET A 1 4.31 2.93 -1.85
N LYS A 2 3.92 2.20 -2.90
CA LYS A 2 2.87 2.60 -3.86
C LYS A 2 1.57 1.91 -3.49
N VAL A 3 0.46 2.65 -3.48
CA VAL A 3 -0.89 2.11 -3.22
C VAL A 3 -1.81 2.51 -4.36
N VAL A 4 -2.56 1.54 -4.89
CA VAL A 4 -3.63 1.76 -5.86
C VAL A 4 -4.95 1.33 -5.24
N VAL A 5 -5.90 2.25 -5.25
CA VAL A 5 -7.25 2.11 -4.69
C VAL A 5 -8.22 1.95 -5.86
N SER A 6 -9.03 0.90 -5.86
CA SER A 6 -10.09 0.68 -6.85
C SER A 6 -11.32 1.56 -6.57
N SER A 7 -11.12 2.88 -6.57
CA SER A 7 -12.15 3.91 -6.43
C SER A 7 -11.65 5.24 -7.01
N LEU A 8 -12.57 6.07 -7.53
CA LEU A 8 -12.33 7.47 -7.90
C LEU A 8 -12.67 8.46 -6.78
N ASN A 9 -13.20 7.98 -5.65
CA ASN A 9 -13.50 8.83 -4.53
C ASN A 9 -12.24 9.09 -3.70
N GLU A 10 -11.78 10.35 -3.67
CA GLU A 10 -10.63 10.74 -2.85
C GLU A 10 -10.84 10.46 -1.36
N GLU A 11 -12.09 10.46 -0.86
CA GLU A 11 -12.38 10.13 0.53
C GLU A 11 -12.00 8.67 0.87
N ASP A 12 -12.16 7.74 -0.07
CA ASP A 12 -11.75 6.35 0.11
C ASP A 12 -10.23 6.25 0.21
N ALA A 13 -9.51 6.98 -0.66
CA ALA A 13 -8.06 7.06 -0.61
C ALA A 13 -7.56 7.67 0.72
N PHE A 14 -8.21 8.74 1.21
CA PHE A 14 -7.89 9.33 2.50
C PHE A 14 -8.21 8.40 3.67
N SER A 15 -9.25 7.58 3.57
CA SER A 15 -9.54 6.54 4.57
C SER A 15 -8.41 5.51 4.62
N ILE A 16 -7.91 5.06 3.48
CA ILE A 16 -6.79 4.11 3.40
C ILE A 16 -5.50 4.74 3.94
N GLN A 17 -5.22 6.01 3.64
CA GLN A 17 -4.07 6.72 4.25
C GLN A 17 -4.19 6.78 5.77
N LYS A 18 -5.38 7.03 6.33
CA LYS A 18 -5.59 7.00 7.79
C LYS A 18 -5.37 5.62 8.38
N GLU A 19 -5.83 4.57 7.70
CA GLU A 19 -5.62 3.19 8.12
C GLU A 19 -4.12 2.83 8.12
N LEU A 20 -3.39 3.18 7.06
CA LEU A 20 -1.93 3.02 6.99
C LEU A 20 -1.21 3.78 8.10
N SER A 21 -1.62 5.01 8.40
CA SER A 21 -1.07 5.78 9.51
C SER A 21 -1.36 5.17 10.88
N SER A 22 -2.40 4.34 11.01
CA SER A 22 -2.67 3.61 12.25
C SER A 22 -1.67 2.46 12.48
N PHE A 23 -1.14 1.88 11.39
CA PHE A 23 -0.10 0.85 11.44
C PHE A 23 1.30 1.45 11.58
N LEU A 24 1.58 2.52 10.83
CA LEU A 24 2.84 3.25 10.91
C LEU A 24 2.59 4.77 10.89
N PRO A 25 2.52 5.41 12.08
CA PRO A 25 2.22 6.85 12.19
C PRO A 25 3.24 7.79 11.54
N GLY A 26 4.44 7.29 11.22
CA GLY A 26 5.52 8.07 10.60
C GLY A 26 5.41 8.22 9.08
N LEU A 27 4.37 7.69 8.44
CA LEU A 27 4.16 7.78 7.00
C LEU A 27 3.73 9.19 6.57
N GLY A 28 4.40 9.73 5.56
CA GLY A 28 3.93 10.84 4.73
C GLY A 28 3.33 10.32 3.42
N TYR A 29 2.43 11.11 2.82
CA TYR A 29 1.69 10.72 1.61
C TYR A 29 1.85 11.75 0.49
N SER A 30 2.00 11.28 -0.74
CA SER A 30 1.86 12.14 -1.92
C SER A 30 0.40 12.55 -2.12
N PRO A 31 0.13 13.59 -2.92
CA PRO A 31 -1.22 13.83 -3.43
C PRO A 31 -1.78 12.60 -4.13
N CYS A 32 -3.08 12.38 -3.98
CA CYS A 32 -3.82 11.37 -4.74
C CYS A 32 -3.90 11.80 -6.21
N ARG A 33 -3.81 10.83 -7.13
CA ARG A 33 -4.01 11.06 -8.57
C ARG A 33 -4.69 9.85 -9.19
N ALA A 34 -5.35 10.03 -10.33
CA ALA A 34 -5.89 8.90 -11.07
C ALA A 34 -4.75 7.95 -11.49
N GLU A 35 -4.97 6.64 -11.37
CA GLU A 35 -4.01 5.63 -11.83
C GLU A 35 -4.05 5.58 -13.37
N PRO A 36 -2.94 5.84 -14.08
CA PRO A 36 -2.97 6.02 -15.54
C PRO A 36 -3.32 4.76 -16.35
N SER A 37 -3.13 3.58 -15.78
CA SER A 37 -3.23 2.27 -16.45
C SER A 37 -4.53 1.53 -16.10
N LEU A 38 -5.26 1.99 -15.08
CA LEU A 38 -6.48 1.40 -14.54
C LEU A 38 -7.59 2.44 -14.51
N ASN A 39 -8.68 2.15 -15.22
CA ASN A 39 -9.88 2.95 -15.11
C ASN A 39 -10.43 2.89 -13.67
N ASP A 40 -11.01 4.00 -13.25
CA ASP A 40 -11.70 4.13 -11.98
C ASP A 40 -10.85 3.84 -10.73
N ALA A 41 -9.54 4.08 -10.81
CA ALA A 41 -8.59 3.89 -9.71
C ALA A 41 -7.82 5.18 -9.36
N ILE A 42 -7.47 5.30 -8.09
CA ILE A 42 -6.58 6.34 -7.55
C ILE A 42 -5.28 5.70 -7.10
N GLU A 43 -4.16 6.34 -7.37
CA GLU A 43 -2.86 6.00 -6.78
C GLU A 43 -2.31 7.11 -5.89
N PHE A 44 -1.52 6.69 -4.90
CA PHE A 44 -0.68 7.57 -4.10
C PHE A 44 0.58 6.83 -3.64
N LEU A 45 1.58 7.61 -3.26
CA LEU A 45 2.80 7.12 -2.62
C LEU A 45 2.74 7.39 -1.12
N ALA A 46 3.20 6.43 -0.34
CA ALA A 46 3.46 6.55 1.09
C ALA A 46 4.95 6.31 1.35
N SER A 47 5.56 7.18 2.14
CA SER A 47 7.00 7.14 2.45
C SER A 47 7.25 7.54 3.90
N GLY A 48 8.17 6.87 4.57
CA GLY A 48 8.57 7.16 5.94
C GLY A 48 9.73 6.28 6.36
N THR A 49 10.17 6.43 7.60
CA THR A 49 11.18 5.55 8.21
C THR A 49 10.50 4.51 9.08
N CYS A 50 10.96 3.27 9.01
CA CYS A 50 10.56 2.21 9.92
C CYS A 50 11.79 1.43 10.40
N ASP A 51 11.71 0.86 11.60
CA ASP A 51 12.68 -0.15 12.05
C ASP A 51 12.29 -1.56 11.55
N GLU A 52 13.15 -2.56 11.78
CA GLU A 52 12.92 -3.94 11.35
C GLU A 52 11.64 -4.55 11.95
N VAL A 53 11.27 -4.18 13.18
CA VAL A 53 10.06 -4.69 13.85
C VAL A 53 8.81 -4.13 13.17
N GLN A 54 8.83 -2.84 12.84
CA GLN A 54 7.77 -2.16 12.12
C GLN A 54 7.65 -2.66 10.68
N LYS A 55 8.78 -2.93 10.02
CA LYS A 55 8.84 -3.54 8.69
C LYS A 55 8.16 -4.91 8.69
N ASP A 56 8.57 -5.82 9.58
CA ASP A 56 7.97 -7.15 9.69
C ASP A 56 6.47 -7.06 10.00
N PHE A 57 6.09 -6.16 10.91
CA PHE A 57 4.68 -5.91 11.23
C PHE A 57 3.87 -5.46 10.01
N LEU A 58 4.39 -4.53 9.20
CA LEU A 58 3.72 -4.06 7.98
C LEU A 58 3.60 -5.16 6.94
N ILE A 59 4.67 -5.94 6.72
CA ILE A 59 4.67 -7.06 5.77
C ILE A 59 3.59 -8.08 6.15
N HIS A 60 3.38 -8.38 7.43
CA HIS A 60 2.34 -9.34 7.83
C HIS A 60 0.93 -8.75 7.91
N THR A 61 0.81 -7.43 8.09
CA THR A 61 -0.47 -6.74 8.29
C THR A 61 -1.10 -6.32 6.97
N LEU A 62 -0.30 -5.80 6.04
CA LEU A 62 -0.82 -5.21 4.80
C LEU A 62 -1.25 -6.25 3.78
N ASN A 63 -0.55 -7.39 3.75
CA ASN A 63 -0.94 -8.55 2.96
C ASN A 63 -0.43 -9.83 3.62
N ASN A 64 -1.09 -10.95 3.39
CA ASN A 64 -0.69 -12.25 3.90
C ASN A 64 0.12 -13.09 2.89
N ASP A 65 0.28 -12.60 1.66
CA ASP A 65 0.82 -13.32 0.52
C ASP A 65 1.50 -12.31 -0.44
N PHE A 66 2.50 -11.59 0.07
CA PHE A 66 3.34 -10.74 -0.75
C PHE A 66 4.12 -11.60 -1.74
N ASP A 67 4.10 -11.21 -3.01
CA ASP A 67 5.07 -11.72 -3.98
C ASP A 67 6.40 -11.02 -3.70
N HIS A 68 7.41 -11.81 -3.35
CA HIS A 68 8.72 -11.36 -2.93
C HIS A 68 9.74 -12.41 -3.38
N ASP A 69 10.63 -12.03 -4.29
CA ASP A 69 11.80 -12.83 -4.64
C ASP A 69 12.89 -12.55 -3.59
N GLU A 70 13.61 -13.57 -3.11
CA GLU A 70 14.64 -13.40 -2.06
C GLU A 70 15.79 -12.45 -2.47
N ASP A 71 15.91 -12.19 -3.77
CA ASP A 71 16.87 -11.25 -4.38
C ASP A 71 16.30 -9.82 -4.59
N ASP A 72 14.99 -9.61 -4.41
CA ASP A 72 14.31 -8.33 -4.62
C ASP A 72 13.99 -7.62 -3.30
N THR A 73 14.34 -6.34 -3.16
CA THR A 73 13.98 -5.55 -1.96
C THR A 73 12.52 -5.08 -1.96
N GLU A 74 11.79 -5.34 -3.04
CA GLU A 74 10.40 -4.95 -3.24
C GLU A 74 9.44 -6.08 -2.83
N PHE A 75 8.43 -5.71 -2.05
CA PHE A 75 7.28 -6.56 -1.74
C PHE A 75 6.08 -6.02 -2.48
N TRP A 76 5.41 -6.83 -3.30
CA TRP A 76 4.23 -6.36 -4.04
C TRP A 76 3.10 -7.39 -4.04
N ALA A 77 1.86 -6.92 -4.20
CA ALA A 77 0.69 -7.77 -4.23
C ALA A 77 -0.46 -7.13 -5.02
N TYR A 78 -1.30 -7.98 -5.60
CA TYR A 78 -2.58 -7.60 -6.21
C TYR A 78 -3.76 -8.14 -5.40
N GLY A 79 -4.80 -7.33 -5.21
CA GLY A 79 -5.99 -7.67 -4.43
C GLY A 79 -6.91 -8.73 -5.07
N PHE A 80 -6.63 -9.20 -6.30
CA PHE A 80 -7.44 -10.21 -6.97
C PHE A 80 -7.28 -11.62 -6.37
N ASN A 81 -6.07 -11.97 -5.92
CA ASN A 81 -5.75 -13.32 -5.39
C ASN A 81 -5.35 -13.31 -3.91
N THR A 82 -5.26 -12.14 -3.27
CA THR A 82 -4.72 -12.00 -1.92
C THR A 82 -5.68 -11.27 -1.00
N ARG A 83 -5.56 -11.48 0.31
CA ARG A 83 -6.36 -10.75 1.30
C ARG A 83 -5.60 -9.50 1.73
N MET A 84 -5.83 -8.40 1.02
CA MET A 84 -5.35 -7.07 1.40
C MET A 84 -5.94 -6.63 2.75
N PHE A 85 -5.22 -5.75 3.45
CA PHE A 85 -5.71 -5.13 4.69
C PHE A 85 -7.04 -4.38 4.49
N ASN A 86 -7.25 -3.81 3.30
CA ASN A 86 -8.47 -3.11 2.93
C ASN A 86 -8.99 -3.60 1.57
N PRO A 87 -10.30 -3.90 1.43
CA PRO A 87 -10.88 -4.44 0.20
C PRO A 87 -10.85 -3.49 -1.00
N LEU A 88 -10.63 -2.19 -0.78
CA LEU A 88 -10.50 -1.20 -1.86
C LEU A 88 -9.07 -1.10 -2.37
N VAL A 89 -8.09 -1.75 -1.75
CA VAL A 89 -6.71 -1.75 -2.23
C VAL A 89 -6.58 -2.79 -3.34
N TYR A 90 -6.37 -2.32 -4.56
CA TYR A 90 -6.18 -3.16 -5.74
C TYR A 90 -4.72 -3.61 -5.90
N TYR A 91 -3.77 -2.72 -5.64
CA TYR A 91 -2.35 -3.00 -5.73
C TYR A 91 -1.60 -2.28 -4.62
N LEU A 92 -0.56 -2.93 -4.13
CA LEU A 92 0.34 -2.42 -3.11
C LEU A 92 1.77 -2.85 -3.46
N SER A 93 2.73 -1.93 -3.40
CA SER A 93 4.14 -2.30 -3.31
C SER A 93 4.91 -1.52 -2.28
N MET A 94 5.87 -2.16 -1.63
CA MET A 94 6.73 -1.61 -0.60
C MET A 94 8.18 -1.84 -0.96
N ASP A 95 8.99 -0.81 -0.75
CA ASP A 95 10.43 -0.88 -0.86
C ASP A 95 11.00 -0.31 0.44
N PHE A 96 11.94 -1.03 1.03
CA PHE A 96 12.58 -0.72 2.31
C PHE A 96 14.07 -0.35 2.14
N SER A 97 14.53 -0.11 0.90
CA SER A 97 15.90 0.33 0.56
C SER A 97 16.35 1.59 1.31
#